data_AF-F4PEP3-F1
#
_entry.id   AF-F4PEP3-F1
#
_cell.length_a   1.000
_cell.length_b   1.000
_cell.length_c   1.000
_cell.angle_alpha   90.00
_cell.angle_beta   90.00
_cell.angle_gamma   90.00
#
_symmetry.space_group_name_H-M   'P 1'
#
loop_
_entity.id
_entity.type
_entity.pdbx_description
1 polymer ?
#
loop_
_entity_poly.entity_id
_entity_poly.type
_entity_poly.pdbx_seq_one_letter_code
_entity_poly.pdbx_strand_id
1 'polypeptide(L)'
;MEDLARVQLKYAAAAFILAHTPLYVDNLLPGTERLQEKTTSASVCIDDLKQILMAYNCLYRGVGTLTVNLLRKCPTYSDYDEPWRAQYADGLSNAIHQTEINPVFIGYPFTIIAYYLFKEFQVILIGVGMIMPSSQGPDGVHVMLNPR
;
A
#
# COMPACT_ATOMS: atom_id res chain seq x y z
N MET A 1 23.71 -27.65 -2.12
CA MET A 1 22.56 -27.53 -1.20
C MET A 1 22.76 -26.42 -0.15
N GLU A 2 23.93 -25.78 -0.08
CA GLU A 2 24.18 -24.56 0.72
C GLU A 2 24.03 -23.25 -0.08
N ASP A 3 24.02 -23.30 -1.42
CA ASP A 3 24.11 -22.11 -2.27
C ASP A 3 22.86 -21.20 -2.24
N LEU A 4 21.68 -21.74 -1.92
CA LEU A 4 20.43 -20.97 -1.77
C LEU A 4 20.42 -20.13 -0.48
N ALA A 5 21.08 -20.59 0.58
CA ALA A 5 21.20 -19.85 1.84
C ALA A 5 22.21 -18.69 1.74
N ARG A 6 23.02 -18.69 0.67
CA ARG A 6 24.09 -17.74 0.35
C ARG A 6 23.68 -16.73 -0.73
N VAL A 7 22.45 -16.85 -1.26
CA VAL A 7 21.88 -15.95 -2.26
C VAL A 7 21.67 -14.60 -1.60
N GLN A 8 22.74 -13.81 -1.61
CA GLN A 8 22.62 -12.37 -1.68
C GLN A 8 21.78 -12.05 -2.92
N LEU A 9 20.46 -12.10 -2.74
CA LEU A 9 19.43 -11.47 -3.55
C LEU A 9 19.61 -9.94 -3.61
N LYS A 10 20.80 -9.42 -3.30
CA LYS A 10 21.18 -8.02 -3.25
C LYS A 10 21.50 -7.44 -4.63
N TYR A 11 21.68 -8.27 -5.67
CA TYR A 11 22.06 -7.84 -7.02
C TYR A 11 21.46 -8.68 -8.17
N ALA A 12 20.42 -9.46 -7.92
CA ALA A 12 19.95 -10.43 -8.92
C ALA A 12 19.23 -9.73 -10.10
N ALA A 13 19.84 -9.78 -11.29
CA ALA A 13 19.26 -9.32 -12.56
C ALA A 13 18.29 -10.33 -13.20
N ALA A 14 18.31 -11.60 -12.77
CA ALA A 14 17.25 -12.59 -13.02
C ALA A 14 17.45 -13.80 -12.08
N ALA A 15 16.36 -14.27 -11.48
CA ALA A 15 16.28 -15.54 -10.77
C ALA A 15 15.23 -16.41 -11.46
N PHE A 16 15.60 -17.65 -11.82
CA PHE A 16 14.65 -18.62 -12.37
C PHE A 16 13.73 -19.09 -11.24
N ILE A 17 12.47 -18.66 -11.30
CA ILE A 17 11.45 -18.90 -10.27
C ILE A 17 10.46 -19.93 -10.79
N LEU A 18 10.06 -20.87 -9.93
CA LEU A 18 9.00 -21.84 -10.20
C LEU A 18 7.78 -21.11 -10.79
N ALA A 19 7.23 -21.64 -11.88
CA ALA A 19 6.22 -20.99 -12.73
C ALA A 19 4.90 -20.57 -12.04
N HIS A 20 4.71 -20.88 -10.75
CA HIS A 20 3.48 -20.61 -10.00
C HIS A 20 3.68 -19.93 -8.64
N THR A 21 4.87 -19.41 -8.35
CA THR A 21 5.11 -18.61 -7.13
C THR A 21 5.00 -17.12 -7.42
N PRO A 22 4.21 -16.34 -6.65
CA PRO A 22 4.14 -14.90 -6.83
C PRO A 22 5.51 -14.28 -6.52
N LEU A 23 6.01 -13.46 -7.45
CA LEU A 23 7.31 -12.82 -7.35
C LEU A 23 7.13 -11.35 -6.95
N TYR A 24 7.72 -10.98 -5.82
CA TYR A 24 7.82 -9.61 -5.32
C TYR A 24 9.27 -9.15 -5.42
N VAL A 25 9.52 -8.00 -6.06
CA VAL A 25 10.88 -7.48 -6.27
C VAL A 25 10.99 -6.03 -5.86
N ASP A 26 12.04 -5.73 -5.10
CA ASP A 26 12.46 -4.37 -4.80
C ASP A 26 13.51 -3.93 -5.83
N ASN A 27 13.19 -2.88 -6.58
CA ASN A 27 14.07 -2.27 -7.54
C ASN A 27 14.67 -0.99 -6.95
N LEU A 28 15.95 -0.75 -7.22
CA LEU A 28 16.59 0.50 -6.82
C LEU A 28 16.31 1.61 -7.84
N LEU A 29 16.31 1.27 -9.13
CA LEU A 29 16.18 2.23 -10.22
C LEU A 29 14.90 1.96 -11.05
N PRO A 30 14.19 3.00 -11.51
CA PRO A 30 12.99 2.83 -12.32
C PRO A 30 13.25 2.14 -13.66
N GLY A 31 14.47 2.29 -14.20
CA GLY A 31 14.86 1.63 -15.45
C GLY A 31 14.86 0.11 -15.38
N THR A 32 15.16 -0.48 -14.22
CA THR A 32 15.19 -1.94 -14.05
C THR A 32 13.81 -2.52 -13.73
N GLU A 33 12.93 -1.73 -13.11
CA GLU A 33 11.55 -2.12 -12.84
C GLU A 33 10.77 -2.42 -14.13
N ARG A 34 10.91 -1.56 -15.14
CA ARG A 34 10.21 -1.72 -16.43
C ARG A 34 10.55 -3.03 -17.15
N LEU A 35 11.72 -3.61 -16.90
CA LEU A 35 12.13 -4.88 -17.50
C LEU A 35 11.39 -6.08 -16.89
N GLN A 36 10.82 -5.91 -15.70
CA GLN A 36 10.25 -6.98 -14.88
C GLN A 36 8.72 -6.96 -14.85
N GLU A 37 8.09 -5.90 -15.35
CA GLU A 37 6.63 -5.65 -15.31
C GLU A 37 5.76 -6.81 -15.83
N LYS A 38 6.28 -7.63 -16.77
CA LYS A 38 5.56 -8.79 -17.32
C LYS A 38 5.77 -10.10 -16.57
N THR A 39 6.75 -10.14 -15.68
CA THR A 39 7.24 -11.37 -15.04
C THR A 39 6.96 -11.37 -13.54
N THR A 40 6.98 -10.20 -12.90
CA THR A 40 6.71 -10.03 -11.47
C THR A 40 5.22 -9.88 -11.19
N SER A 41 4.80 -10.30 -10.00
CA SER A 41 3.43 -10.06 -9.51
C SER A 41 3.28 -8.66 -8.94
N ALA A 42 4.34 -8.14 -8.30
CA ALA A 42 4.46 -6.73 -7.96
C ALA A 42 5.95 -6.34 -7.90
N SER A 43 6.25 -5.12 -8.32
CA SER A 43 7.55 -4.48 -8.16
C SER A 43 7.40 -3.18 -7.39
N VAL A 44 8.40 -2.85 -6.58
CA VAL A 44 8.46 -1.57 -5.88
C VAL A 44 9.80 -0.92 -6.18
N CYS A 45 9.79 0.26 -6.80
CA CYS A 45 10.98 1.09 -6.96
C CYS A 45 11.19 1.98 -5.72
N ILE A 46 12.32 1.81 -5.03
CA ILE A 46 12.62 2.55 -3.79
C ILE A 46 12.93 4.03 -4.10
N ASP A 47 13.65 4.33 -5.18
CA ASP A 47 13.97 5.71 -5.55
C ASP A 47 12.71 6.48 -5.95
N ASP A 48 11.80 5.86 -6.69
CA ASP A 48 10.53 6.48 -7.07
C ASP A 48 9.67 6.74 -5.84
N LEU A 49 9.52 5.75 -4.96
CA LEU A 49 8.76 5.91 -3.72
C LEU A 49 9.36 7.04 -2.86
N LYS A 50 10.68 7.09 -2.71
CA LYS A 50 11.37 8.14 -1.97
C LYS A 50 11.13 9.52 -2.58
N GLN A 51 11.27 9.65 -3.91
CA GLN A 51 11.05 10.92 -4.61
C GLN A 51 9.60 11.38 -4.49
N ILE A 52 8.64 10.47 -4.63
CA ILE A 52 7.21 10.75 -4.47
C ILE A 52 6.91 11.23 -3.04
N LEU A 53 7.39 10.53 -2.01
CA LEU A 53 7.19 10.93 -0.62
C LEU A 53 7.81 12.30 -0.32
N MET A 54 9.00 12.61 -0.87
CA MET A 54 9.62 13.93 -0.74
C MET A 54 8.83 15.01 -1.47
N ALA A 55 8.36 14.73 -2.70
CA ALA A 55 7.55 15.66 -3.48
C ALA A 55 6.23 15.99 -2.75
N TYR A 56 5.55 15.00 -2.21
CA TYR A 56 4.33 15.22 -1.43
C TYR A 56 4.61 15.94 -0.11
N ASN A 57 5.76 15.71 0.54
CA ASN A 57 6.15 16.48 1.73
C ASN A 57 6.33 17.98 1.44
N CYS A 58 6.68 18.36 0.21
CA CYS A 58 6.72 19.76 -0.20
C CYS A 58 5.31 20.38 -0.34
N LEU A 59 4.30 19.58 -0.68
CA LEU A 59 2.90 20.02 -0.79
C LEU A 59 2.20 20.03 0.58
N TYR A 60 2.39 18.96 1.35
CA TYR A 60 1.74 18.73 2.63
C TYR A 60 2.79 18.28 3.65
N ARG A 61 3.08 19.14 4.63
CA ARG A 61 4.06 18.83 5.67
C ARG A 61 3.64 17.58 6.46
N GLY A 62 4.53 16.60 6.53
CA GLY A 62 4.36 15.39 7.34
C GLY A 62 3.60 14.24 6.65
N VAL A 63 3.14 14.42 5.41
CA VAL A 63 2.43 13.38 4.66
C VAL A 63 3.30 12.14 4.41
N GLY A 64 4.59 12.32 4.17
CA GLY A 64 5.51 11.20 4.00
C GLY A 64 5.61 10.34 5.26
N THR A 65 5.64 10.97 6.43
CA THR A 65 5.63 10.26 7.72
C THR A 65 4.31 9.55 7.94
N LEU A 66 3.17 10.20 7.63
CA LEU A 66 1.85 9.58 7.70
C LEU A 66 1.76 8.33 6.80
N THR A 67 2.15 8.44 5.54
CA THR A 67 2.12 7.33 4.58
C THR A 67 2.99 6.16 5.03
N VAL A 68 4.22 6.44 5.49
CA VAL A 68 5.13 5.39 5.99
C VAL A 68 4.56 4.72 7.25
N ASN A 69 3.96 5.48 8.16
CA ASN A 69 3.32 4.92 9.35
C ASN A 69 2.14 4.01 9.01
N LEU A 70 1.33 4.36 8.01
CA LEU A 70 0.20 3.52 7.56
C LEU A 70 0.63 2.21 6.90
N LEU A 71 1.82 2.18 6.26
CA LEU A 71 2.39 0.98 5.64
C LEU A 71 3.09 0.07 6.64
N ARG A 72 3.59 0.63 7.75
CA ARG A 72 4.36 -0.10 8.75
C ARG A 72 3.45 -0.61 9.85
N LYS A 73 3.58 -1.90 10.18
CA LYS A 73 3.05 -2.42 11.45
C LYS A 73 3.98 -2.00 12.60
N CYS A 74 3.51 -1.11 13.47
CA CYS A 74 4.27 -0.71 14.65
C CYS A 74 3.93 -1.56 15.87
N PRO A 75 4.90 -1.80 16.77
CA PRO A 75 4.63 -2.37 18.08
C PRO A 75 3.86 -1.36 18.93
N THR A 76 2.91 -1.85 19.72
CA THR A 76 2.20 -1.03 20.72
C THR A 76 3.16 -0.69 21.86
N TYR A 77 3.28 0.59 22.17
CA TYR A 77 3.98 1.08 23.35
C TYR A 77 2.92 1.38 24.43
N SER A 78 3.22 1.16 25.71
CA SER A 78 2.29 1.45 26.81
C SER A 78 2.74 2.64 27.66
N ASP A 79 4.05 2.92 27.66
CA ASP A 79 4.66 3.86 28.58
C ASP A 79 5.00 5.14 27.81
N TYR A 80 4.18 6.16 28.03
CA TYR A 80 4.34 7.48 27.41
C TYR A 80 4.58 8.54 28.49
N ASP A 81 5.76 9.15 28.47
CA ASP A 81 6.13 10.20 29.43
C ASP A 81 5.45 11.54 29.09
N GLU A 82 5.25 11.84 27.80
CA GLU A 82 4.66 13.09 27.33
C GLU A 82 3.29 12.90 26.64
N PRO A 83 2.32 13.83 26.84
CA PRO A 83 0.99 13.72 26.26
C PRO A 83 0.95 13.65 24.72
N TRP A 84 1.87 14.34 24.04
CA TRP A 84 1.94 14.32 22.57
C TRP A 84 2.33 12.94 22.03
N ARG A 85 3.12 12.16 22.79
CA ARG A 85 3.54 10.82 22.39
C ARG A 85 2.37 9.84 22.41
N ALA A 86 1.49 9.95 23.40
CA ALA A 86 0.29 9.15 23.47
C ALA A 86 -0.61 9.39 22.24
N GLN A 87 -0.84 10.65 21.87
CA GLN A 87 -1.63 11.00 20.68
C GLN A 87 -0.97 10.55 19.37
N TYR A 88 0.35 10.72 19.26
CA TYR A 88 1.10 10.26 18.08
C TYR A 88 1.05 8.74 17.94
N ALA A 89 1.13 8.01 19.05
CA ALA A 89 1.10 6.55 19.04
C ALA A 89 -0.29 5.96 18.75
N ASP A 90 -1.36 6.66 19.12
CA ASP A 90 -2.71 6.34 18.67
C ASP A 90 -2.78 6.39 17.13
N GLY A 91 -2.24 7.46 16.53
CA GLY A 91 -2.10 7.58 15.08
C GLY A 91 -1.25 6.48 14.42
N LEU A 92 -0.18 6.04 15.10
CA LEU A 92 0.76 5.02 14.64
C LEU A 92 0.14 3.62 14.54
N SER A 93 -0.95 3.37 15.27
CA SER A 93 -1.64 2.08 15.28
C SER A 93 -2.60 1.91 14.10
N ASN A 94 -2.82 2.95 13.31
CA ASN A 94 -3.64 2.88 12.11
C ASN A 94 -2.92 2.10 10.99
N ALA A 95 -3.67 1.28 10.27
CA ALA A 95 -3.17 0.50 9.15
C ALA A 95 -4.20 0.49 8.01
N ILE A 96 -3.69 0.36 6.77
CA ILE A 96 -4.54 0.21 5.59
C ILE A 96 -5.02 -1.24 5.51
N HIS A 97 -6.34 -1.40 5.46
CA HIS A 97 -6.99 -2.69 5.31
C HIS A 97 -7.84 -2.72 4.04
N GLN A 98 -7.81 -3.86 3.35
CA GLN A 98 -8.69 -4.15 2.22
C GLN A 98 -9.71 -5.18 2.65
N THR A 99 -10.99 -4.91 2.39
CA THR A 99 -12.10 -5.82 2.72
C THR A 99 -13.20 -5.66 1.69
N GLU A 100 -13.97 -6.73 1.49
CA GLU A 100 -15.14 -6.70 0.60
C GLU A 100 -16.24 -5.82 1.18
N ILE A 101 -16.99 -5.16 0.29
CA ILE A 101 -18.09 -4.28 0.68
C ILE A 101 -19.28 -5.14 1.12
N ASN A 102 -19.84 -4.83 2.29
CA ASN A 102 -21.06 -5.49 2.76
C ASN A 102 -22.21 -5.20 1.79
N PRO A 103 -23.01 -6.22 1.36
CA PRO A 103 -24.13 -6.05 0.45
C PRO A 103 -25.15 -4.95 0.84
N VAL A 104 -25.27 -4.62 2.13
CA VAL A 104 -26.15 -3.54 2.62
C VAL A 104 -25.79 -2.18 2.02
N PHE A 105 -24.52 -1.96 1.67
CA PHE A 105 -24.06 -0.69 1.11
C PHE A 105 -24.20 -0.60 -0.41
N ILE A 106 -24.69 -1.64 -1.08
CA ILE A 106 -24.91 -1.63 -2.53
C ILE A 106 -26.01 -0.61 -2.88
N GLY A 107 -25.69 0.30 -3.79
CA GLY A 107 -26.62 1.35 -4.25
C GLY A 107 -26.52 2.67 -3.48
N TYR A 108 -25.75 2.73 -2.40
CA TYR A 108 -25.47 3.99 -1.70
C TYR A 108 -24.24 4.69 -2.29
N PRO A 109 -24.23 6.04 -2.29
CA PRO A 109 -23.06 6.80 -2.73
C PRO A 109 -21.91 6.68 -1.72
N PHE A 110 -20.67 6.74 -2.22
CA PHE A 110 -19.46 6.59 -1.42
C PHE A 110 -19.40 7.53 -0.22
N THR A 111 -19.81 8.78 -0.39
CA THR A 111 -19.79 9.81 0.65
C THR A 111 -20.67 9.46 1.86
N ILE A 112 -21.84 8.86 1.62
CA ILE A 112 -22.76 8.43 2.69
C ILE A 112 -22.19 7.22 3.42
N ILE A 113 -21.61 6.27 2.69
CA ILE A 113 -20.97 5.08 3.27
C ILE A 113 -19.77 5.49 4.12
N ALA A 114 -18.90 6.36 3.59
CA ALA A 114 -17.72 6.86 4.30
C ALA A 114 -18.12 7.58 5.60
N TYR A 115 -19.17 8.40 5.56
CA TYR A 115 -19.70 9.06 6.76
C TYR A 115 -20.24 8.07 7.79
N TYR A 116 -21.03 7.09 7.35
CA TYR A 116 -21.60 6.07 8.23
C TYR A 116 -20.50 5.22 8.91
N LEU A 117 -19.51 4.76 8.14
CA LEU A 117 -18.40 3.98 8.66
C LEU A 117 -17.56 4.73 9.68
N PHE A 118 -17.30 6.02 9.42
CA PHE A 118 -16.57 6.86 10.37
C PHE A 118 -17.38 7.05 11.65
N LYS A 119 -18.67 7.35 11.53
CA LYS A 119 -19.52 7.65 12.69
C LYS A 119 -19.73 6.42 13.59
N GLU A 120 -20.09 5.27 13.02
CA GLU A 120 -20.49 4.09 13.78
C GLU A 120 -19.30 3.21 14.19
N PHE A 121 -18.26 3.13 13.35
CA PHE A 121 -17.13 2.20 13.57
C PHE A 121 -15.77 2.87 13.74
N GLN A 122 -15.70 4.21 13.62
CA GLN A 122 -14.43 4.96 13.62
C GLN A 122 -13.46 4.48 12.53
N VAL A 123 -13.99 4.01 11.39
CA VAL A 123 -13.21 3.56 10.24
C VAL A 123 -13.22 4.61 9.14
N ILE A 124 -12.04 4.95 8.64
CA ILE A 124 -11.86 5.90 7.54
C ILE A 124 -11.83 5.14 6.21
N LEU A 125 -12.87 5.33 5.40
CA LEU A 125 -12.92 4.78 4.05
C LEU A 125 -12.14 5.70 3.08
N ILE A 126 -11.08 5.16 2.46
CA ILE A 126 -10.18 5.94 1.59
C ILE A 126 -10.52 5.77 0.10
N GLY A 127 -11.01 4.59 -0.29
CA GLY A 127 -11.32 4.30 -1.70
C GLY A 127 -12.03 2.96 -1.88
N VAL A 128 -12.35 2.66 -3.12
CA VAL A 128 -13.02 1.41 -3.53
C VAL A 128 -12.28 0.79 -4.71
N GLY A 129 -12.18 -0.55 -4.71
CA GLY A 129 -11.70 -1.31 -5.86
C GLY A 129 -12.84 -1.52 -6.84
N MET A 130 -12.65 -1.12 -8.10
CA MET A 130 -13.58 -1.37 -9.19
C MET A 130 -12.93 -2.29 -10.21
N ILE A 131 -13.70 -3.28 -10.66
CA ILE A 131 -13.30 -4.14 -11.78
C ILE A 131 -13.75 -3.40 -13.04
N MET A 132 -12.80 -2.87 -13.80
CA MET A 132 -13.11 -2.23 -15.08
C MET A 132 -12.99 -3.28 -16.19
N PRO A 133 -14.05 -3.49 -17.00
CA PRO A 133 -13.94 -4.34 -18.16
C PRO A 133 -13.03 -3.67 -19.20
N SER A 134 -11.87 -4.27 -19.45
CA SER A 134 -10.94 -3.76 -20.46
C SER A 134 -11.25 -4.37 -21.82
N SER A 135 -11.38 -3.55 -22.85
CA SER A 135 -11.70 -4.02 -24.21
C SER A 135 -10.55 -4.76 -24.89
N GLN A 136 -9.32 -4.73 -24.35
CA GLN A 136 -8.11 -5.34 -24.96
C GLN A 136 -7.17 -6.07 -23.98
N GLY A 137 -7.65 -6.50 -22.81
CA GLY A 137 -6.81 -7.24 -21.84
C GLY A 137 -7.63 -7.88 -20.72
N PRO A 138 -6.99 -8.62 -19.79
CA PRO A 138 -7.68 -9.08 -18.58
C PRO A 138 -8.22 -7.90 -17.78
N ASP A 139 -9.39 -8.07 -17.18
CA ASP A 139 -10.06 -7.03 -16.38
C ASP A 139 -9.12 -6.52 -15.28
N GLY A 140 -8.86 -5.21 -15.30
CA GLY A 140 -8.00 -4.56 -14.33
C GLY A 140 -8.78 -4.21 -13.06
N VAL A 141 -8.22 -4.55 -11.90
CA VAL A 141 -8.70 -3.99 -10.63
C VAL A 141 -8.13 -2.58 -10.48
N HIS A 142 -8.99 -1.59 -10.62
CA HIS A 142 -8.63 -0.19 -10.44
C HIS A 142 -9.09 0.29 -9.06
N VAL A 143 -8.17 0.82 -8.26
CA VAL A 143 -8.50 1.46 -6.99
C VAL A 143 -8.84 2.93 -7.24
N MET A 144 -10.06 3.33 -6.91
CA MET A 144 -10.51 4.71 -7.00
C MET A 144 -10.51 5.32 -5.60
N LEU A 145 -9.66 6.32 -5.40
CA LEU A 145 -9.54 7.04 -4.14
C LEU A 145 -10.61 8.14 -4.07
N ASN A 146 -11.38 8.16 -2.99
CA ASN A 146 -12.44 9.13 -2.72
C ASN A 146 -13.33 9.47 -3.95
N PRO A 147 -14.03 8.48 -4.54
CA PRO A 147 -15.00 8.74 -5.59
C PRO A 147 -16.14 9.64 -5.09
N ARG A 148 -16.69 10.47 -5.98
CA ARG A 148 -17.85 11.31 -5.68
C ARG A 148 -19.15 10.55 -5.81
#